data_AF-A0A5N9D1A4-F1
#
_entry.id   AF-A0A5N9D1A4-F1
#
_cell.length_a   1.000
_cell.length_b   1.000
_cell.length_c   1.000
_cell.angle_alpha   90.00
_cell.angle_beta   90.00
_cell.angle_gamma   90.00
#
_symmetry.space_group_name_H-M   'P 1'
#
loop_
_entity.id
_entity.type
_entity.pdbx_description
1 polymer ?
#
loop_
_entity_poly.entity_id
_entity_poly.type
_entity_poly.pdbx_seq_one_letter_code
_entity_poly.pdbx_strand_id
1 'polypeptide(L)'
;MLDSRCEMDAFSVATCSQERDEFFSIVSHELRTPLTSVIAFADIMSRNRDDNLTGIQLEQLDIIRRNGQYLNDLVEDMLDISRLNTDMMRLELSEF
;
A
#
# COMPACT_ATOMS: atom_id res chain seq x y z
N MET A 1 -8.58 39.76 -7.43
CA MET A 1 -8.40 39.51 -5.97
C MET A 1 -9.12 38.24 -5.53
N LEU A 2 -10.39 37.99 -5.94
CA LEU A 2 -11.06 36.70 -5.73
C LEU A 2 -10.42 35.58 -6.57
N ASP A 3 -10.06 35.87 -7.82
CA ASP A 3 -9.42 34.95 -8.77
C ASP A 3 -8.06 34.43 -8.26
N SER A 4 -7.20 35.35 -7.81
CA SER A 4 -5.89 35.04 -7.22
C SER A 4 -5.94 34.22 -5.93
N ARG A 5 -7.07 34.23 -5.21
CA ARG A 5 -7.27 33.39 -4.02
C ARG A 5 -7.67 31.98 -4.41
N CYS A 6 -8.54 31.85 -5.43
CA CYS A 6 -8.94 30.56 -5.99
C CYS A 6 -7.76 29.82 -6.64
N GLU A 7 -6.90 30.53 -7.40
CA GLU A 7 -5.66 29.97 -7.96
C GLU A 7 -4.68 29.49 -6.87
N MET A 8 -4.55 30.26 -5.78
CA MET A 8 -3.65 29.91 -4.67
C MET A 8 -4.19 28.74 -3.84
N ASP A 9 -5.51 28.67 -3.63
CA ASP A 9 -6.18 27.56 -2.96
C ASP A 9 -6.03 26.28 -3.81
N ALA A 10 -6.29 26.35 -5.12
CA ALA A 10 -6.14 25.22 -6.05
C ALA A 10 -4.69 24.70 -6.11
N PHE A 11 -3.70 25.60 -6.15
CA PHE A 11 -2.29 25.23 -6.11
C PHE A 11 -1.92 24.51 -4.81
N SER A 12 -2.40 24.99 -3.65
CA SER A 12 -2.12 24.37 -2.35
C SER A 12 -2.71 22.96 -2.21
N VAL A 13 -3.91 22.73 -2.78
CA VAL A 13 -4.58 21.43 -2.77
C VAL A 13 -3.85 20.44 -3.67
N ALA A 14 -3.38 20.89 -4.84
CA ALA A 14 -2.61 20.08 -5.77
C ALA A 14 -1.27 19.64 -5.15
N THR A 15 -0.54 20.55 -4.50
CA THR A 15 0.72 20.22 -3.83
C THR A 15 0.53 19.25 -2.68
N CYS A 16 -0.50 19.46 -1.85
CA CYS A 16 -0.82 18.56 -0.73
C CYS A 16 -1.17 17.14 -1.21
N SER A 17 -1.94 17.04 -2.31
CA SER A 17 -2.30 15.75 -2.90
C SER A 17 -1.08 15.02 -3.46
N GLN A 18 -0.16 15.74 -4.11
CA GLN A 18 1.07 15.17 -4.63
C GLN A 18 2.00 14.65 -3.53
N GLU A 19 2.19 15.41 -2.45
CA GLU A 19 2.98 14.99 -1.29
C GLU A 19 2.39 13.75 -0.61
N ARG A 20 1.06 13.68 -0.51
CA ARG A 20 0.34 12.52 0.02
C ARG A 20 0.57 11.27 -0.84
N ASP A 21 0.45 11.41 -2.16
CA ASP A 21 0.63 10.30 -3.09
C ASP A 21 2.08 9.78 -3.09
N GLU A 22 3.06 10.68 -3.02
CA GLU A 22 4.47 10.33 -2.89
C GLU A 22 4.76 9.61 -1.57
N PHE A 23 4.21 10.10 -0.46
CA PHE A 23 4.33 9.44 0.84
C PHE A 23 3.80 8.00 0.81
N PHE A 24 2.59 7.78 0.28
CA PHE A 24 2.02 6.43 0.20
C PHE A 24 2.80 5.51 -0.74
N SER A 25 3.32 6.05 -1.84
CA SER A 25 4.21 5.31 -2.75
C SER A 25 5.46 4.80 -2.03
N ILE A 26 6.16 5.69 -1.31
CA ILE A 26 7.37 5.35 -0.55
C ILE A 26 7.06 4.29 0.51
N VAL A 27 6.05 4.53 1.35
CA VAL A 27 5.68 3.59 2.42
C VAL A 27 5.34 2.22 1.86
N SER A 28 4.61 2.15 0.75
CA SER A 28 4.23 0.88 0.12
C SER A 28 5.43 0.10 -0.41
N HIS A 29 6.39 0.79 -1.03
CA HIS A 29 7.65 0.18 -1.47
C HIS A 29 8.49 -0.34 -0.30
N GLU A 30 8.58 0.43 0.79
CA GLU A 30 9.31 0.06 2.00
C GLU A 30 8.64 -1.09 2.76
N LEU A 31 7.31 -1.24 2.69
CA LEU A 31 6.58 -2.34 3.33
C LEU A 31 6.59 -3.63 2.51
N ARG A 32 6.61 -3.53 1.17
CA ARG A 32 6.61 -4.71 0.29
C ARG A 32 7.82 -5.62 0.53
N THR A 33 9.00 -5.04 0.72
CA THR A 33 10.25 -5.79 0.94
C THR A 33 10.24 -6.65 2.22
N PRO A 34 9.96 -6.11 3.42
CA PRO A 34 9.88 -6.91 4.64
C PRO A 34 8.71 -7.91 4.61
N LEU A 35 7.54 -7.58 4.05
CA LEU A 35 6.43 -8.53 3.90
C LEU A 35 6.80 -9.70 2.99
N THR A 36 7.42 -9.42 1.83
CA THR A 36 7.90 -10.45 0.92
C THR A 36 8.86 -11.40 1.62
N SER A 37 9.75 -10.87 2.46
CA SER A 37 10.69 -11.67 3.23
C SER A 37 9.98 -12.57 4.24
N VAL A 38 9.03 -12.03 5.02
CA VAL A 38 8.24 -12.80 6.00
C VAL A 38 7.48 -13.95 5.33
N ILE A 39 6.79 -13.67 4.22
CA ILE A 39 6.04 -14.67 3.46
C ILE A 39 7.00 -15.74 2.91
N ALA A 40 8.12 -15.34 2.32
CA ALA A 40 9.09 -16.27 1.76
C ALA A 40 9.70 -17.20 2.82
N PHE A 41 10.02 -16.68 4.01
CA PHE A 41 10.48 -17.51 5.11
C PHE A 41 9.39 -18.47 5.61
N ALA A 42 8.14 -18.00 5.73
CA ALA A 42 7.01 -18.86 6.09
C ALA A 42 6.82 -20.00 5.07
N ASP A 43 6.94 -19.70 3.77
CA ASP A 43 6.87 -20.70 2.69
C ASP A 43 8.03 -21.69 2.74
N ILE A 44 9.27 -21.23 2.96
CA ILE A 44 10.45 -22.08 3.07
C ILE A 44 10.31 -23.03 4.26
N MET A 45 9.89 -22.51 5.43
CA MET A 45 9.70 -23.31 6.64
C MET A 45 8.54 -24.30 6.50
N SER A 46 7.46 -23.92 5.82
CA SER A 46 6.29 -24.79 5.59
C SER A 46 6.62 -26.03 4.76
N ARG A 47 7.73 -26.02 4.00
CA ARG A 47 8.22 -27.22 3.30
C ARG A 47 8.69 -28.31 4.25
N ASN A 48 8.98 -27.97 5.50
CA ASN A 48 9.33 -28.89 6.59
C ASN A 48 10.32 -30.00 6.16
N ARG A 49 11.42 -29.62 5.49
CA ARG A 49 12.35 -30.59 4.87
C ARG A 49 13.00 -31.55 5.87
N ASP A 50 13.17 -31.09 7.12
CA ASP A 50 13.78 -31.85 8.20
C ASP A 50 12.74 -32.65 9.02
N ASP A 51 11.46 -32.57 8.65
CA ASP A 51 10.31 -33.20 9.30
C ASP A 51 10.26 -32.98 10.83
N ASN A 52 10.63 -31.77 11.26
CA ASN A 52 10.79 -31.41 12.67
C ASN A 52 9.70 -30.46 13.20
N LEU A 53 8.81 -29.97 12.33
CA LEU A 53 7.69 -29.13 12.71
C LEU A 53 6.45 -29.97 13.04
N THR A 54 5.77 -29.60 14.12
CA THR A 54 4.46 -30.13 14.49
C THR A 54 3.36 -29.60 13.58
N GLY A 55 2.20 -30.28 13.54
CA GLY A 55 1.04 -29.80 12.78
C GLY A 55 0.58 -28.40 13.19
N ILE A 56 0.65 -28.06 14.48
CA ILE A 56 0.32 -26.72 14.99
C ILE A 56 1.29 -25.66 14.44
N GLN A 57 2.59 -25.97 14.37
CA GLN A 57 3.57 -25.04 13.82
C GLN A 57 3.37 -24.83 12.32
N LEU A 58 2.99 -25.87 11.57
CA LEU A 58 2.63 -25.74 10.15
C LEU A 58 1.39 -24.87 9.96
N GLU A 59 0.38 -25.02 10.82
CA GLU A 59 -0.81 -24.15 10.81
C GLU A 59 -0.46 -22.70 11.12
N GLN A 60 0.41 -22.45 12.10
CA GLN A 60 0.91 -21.12 12.43
C GLN A 60 1.65 -20.48 11.24
N LEU A 61 2.46 -21.25 10.51
CA LEU A 61 3.13 -20.77 9.30
C LEU A 61 2.14 -20.43 8.19
N ASP A 62 1.06 -21.21 8.00
CA ASP A 62 0.00 -20.86 7.05
C ASP A 62 -0.74 -19.57 7.46
N ILE A 63 -1.00 -19.38 8.76
CA ILE A 63 -1.57 -18.14 9.29
C ILE A 63 -0.65 -16.95 8.98
N ILE A 64 0.66 -17.07 9.24
CA ILE A 64 1.64 -16.02 8.95
C ILE A 64 1.63 -15.68 7.46
N ARG A 65 1.66 -16.70 6.59
CA ARG A 65 1.64 -16.54 5.14
C ARG A 65 0.37 -15.81 4.67
N ARG A 66 -0.80 -16.25 5.13
CA ARG A 66 -2.10 -15.66 4.76
C ARG A 66 -2.23 -14.22 5.22
N ASN A 67 -1.81 -13.90 6.45
CA ASN A 67 -1.83 -12.53 6.96
C ASN A 67 -0.81 -11.64 6.25
N GLY A 68 0.37 -12.17 5.93
CA GLY A 68 1.38 -11.46 5.13
C GLY A 68 0.85 -11.08 3.75
N GLN A 69 0.18 -12.02 3.07
CA GLN A 69 -0.46 -11.74 1.78
C GLN A 69 -1.58 -10.70 1.93
N TYR A 70 -2.45 -10.85 2.91
CA TYR A 70 -3.52 -9.88 3.17
C TYR A 70 -3.00 -8.46 3.44
N LEU A 71 -1.91 -8.34 4.21
CA LEU A 71 -1.26 -7.04 4.44
C LEU A 71 -0.68 -6.46 3.15
N ASN A 72 -0.10 -7.29 2.29
CA ASN A 72 0.43 -6.85 1.01
C ASN A 72 -0.68 -6.33 0.09
N ASP A 73 -1.83 -7.01 0.07
CA ASP A 73 -3.00 -6.60 -0.70
C ASP A 73 -3.56 -5.25 -0.18
N LEU A 74 -3.66 -5.08 1.15
CA LEU A 74 -4.08 -3.80 1.76
C LEU A 74 -3.13 -2.64 1.42
N VAL A 75 -1.83 -2.90 1.36
CA VAL A 75 -0.83 -1.91 0.96
C VAL A 75 -1.01 -1.52 -0.52
N GLU A 76 -1.35 -2.47 -1.37
CA GLU A 76 -1.64 -2.22 -2.79
C GLU A 76 -2.93 -1.41 -2.98
N ASP A 77 -4.01 -1.79 -2.29
CA ASP A 77 -5.28 -1.07 -2.30
C ASP A 77 -5.14 0.40 -1.86
N MET A 78 -4.27 0.67 -0.87
CA MET A 78 -4.02 2.02 -0.38
C MET A 78 -3.39 2.92 -1.46
N LEU A 79 -2.52 2.38 -2.31
CA LEU A 79 -1.95 3.10 -3.44
C LEU A 79 -3.01 3.45 -4.49
N ASP A 80 -3.90 2.50 -4.78
CA ASP A 80 -4.96 2.69 -5.77
C ASP A 80 -5.94 3.78 -5.34
N ILE A 81 -6.31 3.85 -4.06
CA ILE A 81 -7.12 4.93 -3.50
C ILE A 81 -6.41 6.28 -3.62
N SER A 82 -5.10 6.33 -3.40
CA SER A 82 -4.31 7.57 -3.55
C SER A 82 -4.40 8.10 -4.98
N ARG A 83 -4.30 7.22 -5.98
CA ARG A 83 -4.39 7.57 -7.41
C ARG A 83 -5.80 7.98 -7.82
N LEU A 84 -6.84 7.27 -7.37
CA LEU A 84 -8.23 7.56 -7.71
C LEU A 84 -8.69 8.95 -7.24
N ASN A 85 -8.27 9.37 -6.04
CA ASN A 85 -8.60 10.70 -5.53
C ASN A 85 -7.95 11.83 -6.35
N THR A 86 -6.78 11.57 -6.93
CA THR A 86 -6.07 12.53 -7.79
C THR A 86 -6.74 12.65 -9.16
N ASP A 87 -7.23 11.55 -9.73
CA ASP A 87 -7.97 11.56 -11.01
C ASP A 87 -9.37 12.20 -10.88
N MET A 88 -10.07 12.02 -9.75
CA MET A 88 -11.34 12.72 -9.51
C MET A 88 -11.17 14.24 -9.45
N MET A 89 -10.13 14.76 -8.78
CA MET A 89 -9.85 16.21 -8.79
C MET A 89 -9.57 16.74 -10.20
N ARG A 90 -8.92 15.94 -11.06
CA ARG A 90 -8.61 16.35 -12.43
C ARG A 90 -9.85 16.47 -13.31
N LEU A 91 -10.86 15.62 -13.08
CA LEU A 91 -12.13 15.67 -13.80
C LEU A 91 -12.96 16.90 -13.39
N GLU A 92 -13.00 17.24 -12.08
CA GLU A 92 -13.71 18.44 -11.61
C GLU A 92 -13.11 19.75 -12.18
N LEU A 93 -11.79 19.82 -12.35
CA LEU A 93 -11.14 20.99 -12.97
C LEU A 93 -11.39 21.12 -14.49
N SER A 94 -11.88 20.06 -15.14
CA SER A 94 -12.15 20.05 -16.59
C SER A 94 -13.58 20.45 -16.97
N GLU A 95 -14.49 20.58 -15.98
CA GLU A 95 -15.87 21.03 -16.19
C GLU A 95 -16.08 22.55 -16.01
N PHE A 96 -15.00 23.34 -15.92
CA PHE A 96 -15.05 24.80 -15.83
C PHE A 96 -14.47 25.52 -17.05
#